data_AF-A0A957P5L0-F1
#
_entry.id   AF-A0A957P5L0-F1
#
_cell.length_a   1.000
_cell.length_b   1.000
_cell.length_c   1.000
_cell.angle_alpha   90.00
_cell.angle_beta   90.00
_cell.angle_gamma   90.00
#
_symmetry.space_group_name_H-M   'P 1'
#
loop_
_entity.id
_entity.type
_entity.pdbx_description
1 polymer ?
#
loop_
_entity_poly.entity_id
_entity_poly.type
_entity_poly.pdbx_seq_one_letter_code
_entity_poly.pdbx_strand_id
1 'polypeptide(L)' 'MNLLPAGITEVRTVEIVGLDLQADGGTHVGNTREVGAMQVVDYKSKGAINKR' A
#
# COMPACT_ATOMS: atom_id res chain seq x y z
N MET A 1 3.20 21.83 2.30
CA MET A 1 1.87 21.65 1.69
C MET A 1 1.25 20.46 2.42
N ASN A 2 0.17 20.65 3.18
CA ASN A 2 -0.51 19.52 3.82
C ASN A 2 -1.25 18.74 2.72
N LEU A 3 -0.94 17.45 2.55
CA LEU A 3 -1.56 16.61 1.54
C LEU A 3 -2.97 16.16 1.94
N LEU A 4 -3.34 16.37 3.20
CA LEU A 4 -4.66 16.03 3.73
C LEU A 4 -5.55 17.28 3.78
N PRO A 5 -6.80 17.20 3.30
CA PRO A 5 -7.80 18.24 3.49
C PRO A 5 -7.94 18.65 4.96
N ALA A 6 -8.17 19.93 5.22
CA ALA A 6 -8.24 20.49 6.57
C ALA A 6 -9.35 19.89 7.47
N GLY A 7 -10.35 19.23 6.86
CA GLY A 7 -11.44 18.57 7.59
C GLY A 7 -11.12 17.15 8.07
N ILE A 8 -9.95 16.59 7.75
CA ILE A 8 -9.56 15.25 8.19
C ILE A 8 -8.88 15.35 9.55
N THR A 9 -9.55 14.88 10.59
CA THR A 9 -9.04 14.84 11.97
C THR A 9 -8.31 13.55 12.29
N GLU A 10 -8.65 12.46 11.60
CA GLU A 10 -8.10 11.13 11.81
C GLU A 10 -7.80 10.46 10.47
N VAL A 11 -6.70 9.72 10.42
CA VAL A 11 -6.30 8.92 9.25
C VAL A 11 -6.08 7.49 9.72
N ARG A 12 -6.78 6.55 9.08
CA ARG A 12 -6.49 5.13 9.27
C ARG A 12 -5.18 4.78 8.59
N THR A 13 -4.28 4.17 9.33
CA THR A 13 -3.07 3.57 8.80
C THR A 13 -3.13 2.04 8.89
N VAL A 14 -2.39 1.38 8.00
CA VAL A 14 -2.16 -0.06 7.98
C VAL A 14 -0.66 -0.27 8.02
N GLU A 15 -0.20 -1.06 8.98
CA GLU A 15 1.22 -1.37 9.17
C GLU A 15 1.49 -2.84 8.86
N ILE A 16 2.47 -3.09 8.00
CA ILE A 16 3.16 -4.37 7.96
C ILE A 16 4.38 -4.22 8.87
N VAL A 17 4.28 -4.79 10.07
CA VAL A 17 5.27 -4.60 11.15
C VAL A 17 6.69 -4.87 10.65
N GLY A 18 7.54 -3.86 10.78
CA GLY A 18 8.95 -3.91 10.39
C GLY A 18 9.22 -3.82 8.88
N LEU A 19 8.20 -3.56 8.06
CA LEU A 19 8.33 -3.41 6.61
C LEU A 19 7.80 -2.07 6.10
N ASP A 20 6.52 -1.77 6.33
CA ASP A 20 5.83 -0.64 5.69
C ASP A 20 4.67 -0.11 6.52
N LEU A 21 4.36 1.19 6.35
CA LEU A 21 3.25 1.88 7.01
C LEU A 21 2.54 2.80 5.99
N GLN A 22 1.26 2.55 5.75
CA GLN A 22 0.48 3.27 4.73
C GLN A 22 -0.82 3.85 5.31
N ALA A 23 -1.21 5.05 4.88
CA ALA A 23 -2.57 5.56 5.06
C ALA A 23 -3.53 4.86 4.07
N ASP A 24 -4.43 4.01 4.56
CA ASP A 24 -5.28 3.17 3.71
C ASP A 24 -6.66 2.88 4.32
N GLY A 25 -7.70 3.01 3.49
CA GLY A 25 -9.10 2.72 3.81
C GLY A 25 -9.59 1.33 3.38
N GLY A 26 -8.77 0.52 2.71
CA GLY A 26 -9.16 -0.80 2.18
C GLY A 26 -9.36 -1.89 3.25
N THR A 27 -9.99 -3.00 2.84
CA THR A 27 -10.08 -4.22 3.66
C THR A 27 -8.80 -5.03 3.52
N HIS A 28 -8.22 -5.44 4.64
CA HIS A 28 -6.96 -6.18 4.70
C HIS A 28 -7.15 -7.51 5.41
N VAL A 29 -6.28 -8.47 5.12
CA VAL A 29 -6.14 -9.73 5.88
C VAL A 29 -5.52 -9.45 7.26
N GLY A 30 -5.66 -10.40 8.18
CA GLY A 30 -5.12 -10.26 9.53
C GLY A 30 -3.59 -10.37 9.61
N ASN A 31 -2.98 -11.13 8.69
CA ASN A 31 -1.53 -11.28 8.62
C ASN A 31 -1.02 -11.73 7.24
N THR A 32 0.30 -11.58 6.99
CA THR A 32 0.92 -11.87 5.69
C THR A 32 0.84 -13.33 5.24
N ARG A 33 0.62 -14.29 6.15
CA ARG A 33 0.51 -15.72 5.77
C ARG A 33 -0.78 -16.03 5.03
N GLU A 34 -1.83 -15.24 5.25
CA GLU A 34 -3.13 -15.40 4.57
C GLU A 34 -3.05 -15.10 3.07
N VAL A 35 -2.06 -14.29 2.65
CA VAL A 35 -1.81 -13.99 1.22
C VAL A 35 -1.24 -15.22 0.50
N GLY A 36 -0.48 -16.08 1.20
CA GLY A 36 0.18 -17.23 0.62
C GLY A 36 1.41 -16.88 -0.23
N ALA A 37 1.81 -17.80 -1.11
CA ALA A 37 2.95 -17.60 -2.00
C ALA A 37 2.61 -16.62 -3.14
N MET A 38 3.55 -15.72 -3.44
CA MET A 38 3.40 -14.74 -4.52
C MET A 38 4.42 -14.99 -5.63
N GLN A 39 4.01 -14.74 -6.88
CA GLN A 39 4.86 -14.79 -8.07
C GLN A 39 4.66 -13.54 -8.92
N VAL A 40 5.75 -12.97 -9.43
CA VAL A 40 5.68 -11.90 -10.44
C VAL A 40 5.42 -12.55 -11.80
N VAL A 41 4.23 -12.32 -12.36
CA VAL A 41 3.77 -12.99 -13.60
C VAL A 41 4.07 -12.22 -14.88
N ASP A 42 4.26 -10.91 -14.80
CA ASP A 42 4.54 -10.04 -15.95
C ASP A 42 5.33 -8.81 -15.46
N TYR A 43 6.04 -8.16 -16.39
CA TYR A 43 6.73 -6.90 -16.16
C TYR A 43 6.81 -6.07 -17.43
N LYS A 44 6.32 -4.83 -17.38
CA LYS A 44 6.25 -3.90 -18.50
C LYS A 44 6.78 -2.52 -18.13
N SER A 45 7.64 -1.99 -18.98
CA SER A 45 8.03 -0.57 -18.95
C SER A 45 6.91 0.29 -19.54
N LYS A 46 6.46 1.32 -18.81
CA LYS A 46 5.49 2.34 -19.26
C LYS A 46 6.17 3.71 -19.34
N GLY A 47 7.26 3.78 -20.10
CA GLY A 47 8.12 4.96 -20.21
C GLY A 47 9.31 4.94 -19.26
N ALA A 48 9.95 6.10 -19.06
CA ALA A 48 11.23 6.22 -18.36
C ALA A 48 11.14 5.95 -16.84
N ILE A 49 10.05 6.40 -16.19
CA ILE A 49 9.91 6.37 -14.72
C ILE A 49 8.97 5.23 -14.26
N ASN A 50 7.93 4.95 -15.03
CA ASN A 50 6.90 4.00 -14.60
C ASN A 50 7.20 2.58 -15.08
N LYS A 51 7.37 1.66 -14.14
CA LYS A 51 7.45 0.21 -14.35
C LYS A 51 6.24 -0.45 -13.69
N ARG A 52 5.65 -1.46 -14.32
CA ARG A 52 4.51 -2.19 -13.78
C ARG A 52 4.67 -3.68 -13.96
#